data_AF-A0A2A6NBQ9-F1
#
_entry.id   AF-A0A2A6NBQ9-F1
#
_cell.length_a   1.000
_cell.length_b   1.000
_cell.length_c   1.000
_cell.angle_alpha   90.00
_cell.angle_beta   90.00
_cell.angle_gamma   90.00
#
_symmetry.space_group_name_H-M   'P 1'
#
loop_
_entity.id
_entity.type
_entity.pdbx_description
1 polymer ?
#
loop_
_entity_poly.entity_id
_entity_poly.type
_entity_poly.pdbx_seq_one_letter_code
_entity_poly.pdbx_strand_id
1 'polypeptide(L)'
;MISMHIGWNLKFFFLLDGDRQGKEEKKRYIAEYGIPPDRIGTIDELRPEVTQIEDLVDKDALDRIEKELKLAKSPTKAQIKRFFQERLAMSKVDDLGPAFRERAGAILDALAAKLT
;
A
#
# COMPACT_ATOMS: atom_id res chain seq x y z
N MET A 1 15.51 4.95 -7.09
CA MET A 1 14.52 5.93 -6.58
C MET A 1 14.66 6.23 -5.08
N ILE A 2 15.06 5.25 -4.25
CA ILE A 2 15.22 5.44 -2.79
C ILE A 2 16.29 6.48 -2.43
N SER A 3 17.46 6.42 -3.06
CA SER A 3 18.58 7.33 -2.83
C SER A 3 18.25 8.82 -3.06
N MET A 4 17.34 9.10 -3.99
CA MET A 4 16.94 10.47 -4.34
C MET A 4 16.08 11.13 -3.25
N HIS A 5 15.17 10.36 -2.64
CA HIS A 5 14.28 10.86 -1.58
C HIS A 5 15.05 11.11 -0.27
N ILE A 6 16.04 10.28 0.01
CA ILE A 6 16.95 10.45 1.16
C ILE A 6 17.76 11.74 1.01
N GLY A 7 18.26 12.05 -0.19
CA GLY A 7 19.06 13.25 -0.46
C GLY A 7 18.30 14.58 -0.35
N TRP A 8 16.96 14.57 -0.38
CA TRP A 8 16.13 15.79 -0.34
C TRP A 8 15.55 16.13 1.03
N ASN A 9 15.86 15.33 2.07
CA ASN A 9 15.34 15.51 3.44
C ASN A 9 13.80 15.67 3.51
N LEU A 10 13.07 15.02 2.59
CA LEU A 10 11.62 15.00 2.63
C LEU A 10 11.15 14.12 3.80
N LYS A 11 10.03 14.48 4.45
CA LYS A 11 9.33 13.58 5.36
C LYS A 11 8.73 12.45 4.53
N PHE A 12 9.37 11.28 4.53
CA PHE A 12 8.87 10.08 3.87
C PHE A 12 8.79 8.92 4.86
N PHE A 13 7.88 7.99 4.59
CA PHE A 13 7.80 6.70 5.27
C PHE A 13 7.70 5.61 4.20
N PHE A 14 8.62 4.65 4.22
CA PHE A 14 8.58 3.50 3.33
C PHE A 14 7.65 2.43 3.93
N LEU A 15 6.54 2.17 3.25
CA LEU A 15 5.64 1.07 3.57
C LEU A 15 5.89 -0.09 2.60
N LEU A 16 6.24 -1.26 3.14
CA LEU A 16 6.50 -2.49 2.40
C LEU A 16 5.42 -3.54 2.67
N ASP A 17 5.36 -4.56 1.81
CA ASP A 17 4.53 -5.75 2.06
C ASP A 17 5.01 -6.46 3.35
N GLY A 18 4.10 -7.09 4.08
CA GLY A 18 4.34 -7.82 5.33
C GLY A 18 4.81 -9.26 5.16
N ASP A 19 5.03 -9.68 3.92
CA ASP A 19 5.53 -11.00 3.61
C ASP A 19 7.05 -11.14 3.90
N ARG A 20 7.58 -12.35 3.72
CA ARG A 20 9.00 -12.63 3.95
C ARG A 20 9.90 -11.72 3.11
N GLN A 21 9.51 -11.44 1.87
CA GLN A 21 10.31 -10.62 0.96
C GLN A 21 10.32 -9.16 1.42
N GLY A 22 9.17 -8.60 1.79
CA GLY A 22 9.10 -7.24 2.31
C GLY A 22 9.88 -7.04 3.61
N LYS A 23 9.89 -8.04 4.51
CA LYS A 23 10.72 -8.03 5.72
C LYS A 23 12.23 -8.09 5.43
N GLU A 24 12.63 -8.85 4.42
CA GLU A 24 14.02 -8.90 3.95
C GLU A 24 14.44 -7.57 3.29
N GLU A 25 13.57 -6.99 2.46
CA GLU A 25 13.77 -5.67 1.85
C GLU A 25 13.89 -4.56 2.90
N LYS A 26 13.06 -4.58 3.96
CA LYS A 26 13.17 -3.63 5.08
C LYS A 26 14.57 -3.65 5.69
N LYS A 27 15.10 -4.84 5.98
CA LYS A 27 16.46 -5.01 6.53
C LYS A 27 17.51 -4.49 5.55
N ARG A 28 17.37 -4.80 4.26
CA ARG A 28 18.28 -4.33 3.22
C ARG A 28 18.28 -2.80 3.13
N TYR A 29 17.11 -2.16 3.18
CA TYR A 29 16.98 -0.72 3.07
C TYR A 29 17.59 0.02 4.26
N ILE A 30 17.47 -0.53 5.46
CA ILE A 30 18.13 0.01 6.65
C ILE A 30 19.65 -0.13 6.52
N ALA A 31 20.15 -1.32 6.16
CA ALA A 31 21.57 -1.62 6.15
C ALA A 31 22.34 -0.96 5.00
N GLU A 32 21.79 -1.00 3.78
CA GLU A 32 22.50 -0.56 2.56
C GLU A 32 22.23 0.89 2.19
N TYR A 33 21.02 1.40 2.50
CA TYR A 33 20.61 2.75 2.12
C TYR A 33 20.55 3.72 3.32
N GLY A 34 20.81 3.23 4.53
CA GLY A 34 20.84 4.07 5.74
C GLY A 34 19.48 4.67 6.09
N ILE A 35 18.37 4.04 5.67
CA ILE A 35 17.03 4.52 6.01
C ILE A 35 16.81 4.36 7.52
N PRO A 36 16.43 5.42 8.25
CA PRO A 36 16.12 5.33 9.67
C PRO A 36 15.02 4.29 9.93
N PRO A 37 15.17 3.37 10.92
CA PRO A 37 14.18 2.33 11.19
C PRO A 37 12.77 2.82 11.53
N ASP A 38 12.64 4.07 11.99
CA ASP A 38 11.38 4.75 12.26
C ASP A 38 10.69 5.29 10.99
N ARG A 39 11.40 5.33 9.86
CA ARG A 39 10.90 5.78 8.54
C ARG A 39 10.67 4.64 7.55
N ILE A 40 10.67 3.40 8.04
CA ILE A 40 10.38 2.21 7.23
C ILE A 40 9.64 1.16 8.05
N GLY A 41 8.56 0.63 7.49
CA GLY A 41 7.76 -0.41 8.12
C GLY A 41 7.08 -1.31 7.10
N THR A 42 6.49 -2.38 7.58
CA THR A 42 5.68 -3.29 6.78
C THR A 42 4.20 -3.11 7.10
N ILE A 43 3.32 -3.46 6.16
CA ILE A 43 1.87 -3.25 6.31
C ILE A 43 1.27 -4.05 7.47
N ASP A 44 1.83 -5.22 7.77
CA ASP A 44 1.45 -6.06 8.92
C ASP A 44 1.85 -5.45 10.28
N GLU A 45 2.86 -4.58 10.31
CA GLU A 45 3.22 -3.80 11.52
C GLU A 45 2.18 -2.71 11.83
N LEU A 46 1.45 -2.24 10.82
CA LEU A 46 0.36 -1.27 10.99
C LEU A 46 -0.98 -1.97 11.24
N ARG A 47 -1.22 -3.07 10.54
CA ARG A 47 -2.44 -3.87 10.68
C ARG A 47 -2.11 -5.36 10.48
N PRO A 48 -2.04 -6.17 11.56
CA PRO A 48 -1.56 -7.56 11.51
C PRO A 48 -2.32 -8.48 10.56
N GLU A 49 -3.58 -8.18 10.26
CA GLU A 49 -4.43 -8.97 9.36
C GLU A 49 -4.18 -8.69 7.87
N VAL A 50 -3.36 -7.68 7.56
CA VAL A 50 -3.06 -7.25 6.18
C VAL A 50 -1.59 -7.53 5.94
N THR A 51 -1.29 -8.39 4.96
CA THR A 51 0.10 -8.72 4.58
C THR A 51 0.48 -8.04 3.27
N GLN A 52 -0.48 -7.79 2.39
CA GLN A 52 -0.26 -7.12 1.12
C GLN A 52 -1.36 -6.09 0.85
N ILE A 53 -1.10 -5.13 -0.05
CA ILE A 53 -2.10 -4.12 -0.45
C ILE A 53 -3.36 -4.79 -1.00
N GLU A 54 -3.24 -5.95 -1.64
CA GLU A 54 -4.37 -6.67 -2.19
C GLU A 54 -5.33 -7.22 -1.10
N ASP A 55 -4.85 -7.44 0.13
CA ASP A 55 -5.69 -7.88 1.25
C ASP A 55 -6.66 -6.80 1.74
N LEU A 56 -6.45 -5.55 1.31
CA LEU A 56 -7.38 -4.44 1.55
C LEU A 56 -8.67 -4.61 0.75
N VAL A 57 -8.59 -5.26 -0.41
CA VAL A 57 -9.67 -5.38 -1.37
C VAL A 57 -10.51 -6.62 -1.02
N ASP A 58 -11.69 -6.38 -0.45
CA ASP A 58 -12.66 -7.45 -0.20
C ASP A 58 -13.39 -7.86 -1.48
N LYS A 59 -14.27 -8.87 -1.38
CA LYS A 59 -15.01 -9.37 -2.54
C LYS A 59 -15.86 -8.28 -3.21
N ASP A 60 -16.50 -7.43 -2.42
CA ASP A 60 -17.31 -6.32 -2.94
C ASP A 60 -16.45 -5.31 -3.70
N ALA A 61 -15.25 -5.01 -3.21
CA ALA A 61 -14.29 -4.17 -3.91
C ALA A 61 -13.76 -4.83 -5.18
N LEU A 62 -13.48 -6.14 -5.17
CA LEU A 62 -13.09 -6.90 -6.37
C LEU A 62 -14.17 -6.85 -7.45
N ASP A 63 -15.44 -7.03 -7.08
CA ASP A 63 -16.57 -6.98 -8.01
C ASP A 63 -16.73 -5.56 -8.62
N ARG A 64 -16.45 -4.50 -7.85
CA ARG A 64 -16.42 -3.12 -8.35
C ARG A 64 -15.27 -2.90 -9.33
N ILE A 65 -14.07 -3.37 -8.99
CA ILE A 65 -12.89 -3.26 -9.87
C ILE A 65 -13.11 -4.06 -11.16
N GLU A 66 -13.71 -5.25 -11.08
CA GLU A 66 -14.05 -6.09 -12.24
C GLU A 66 -14.96 -5.34 -13.22
N LYS A 67 -16.04 -4.72 -12.71
CA LYS A 67 -17.00 -3.95 -13.50
C LYS A 67 -16.35 -2.72 -14.14
N GLU A 68 -15.55 -1.98 -13.39
CA GLU A 68 -14.86 -0.78 -13.89
C GLU A 68 -13.84 -1.12 -14.98
N LEU A 69 -13.07 -2.19 -14.80
CA LEU A 69 -12.09 -2.64 -15.78
C LEU A 69 -12.70 -3.48 -16.92
N LYS A 70 -14.02 -3.76 -16.88
CA LYS A 70 -14.76 -4.59 -17.85
C LYS A 70 -14.11 -5.96 -18.07
N LEU A 71 -13.70 -6.61 -16.98
CA LEU A 71 -13.05 -7.92 -17.03
C LEU A 71 -14.10 -9.04 -17.10
N ALA A 72 -13.72 -10.17 -17.72
CA ALA A 72 -14.57 -11.36 -17.80
C ALA A 72 -14.38 -12.34 -16.61
N LYS A 73 -13.42 -12.04 -15.73
CA LYS A 73 -13.03 -12.84 -14.57
C LYS A 73 -12.57 -11.90 -13.46
N SER A 74 -12.50 -12.43 -12.23
CA SER A 74 -11.99 -11.69 -11.09
C SER A 74 -10.61 -11.06 -11.35
N PRO A 75 -10.37 -9.83 -10.90
CA PRO A 75 -9.12 -9.11 -11.17
C PRO A 75 -7.88 -9.83 -10.63
N THR A 76 -6.82 -9.88 -11.44
CA THR A 76 -5.49 -10.32 -10.99
C THR A 76 -4.79 -9.22 -10.18
N LYS A 77 -3.77 -9.59 -9.40
CA LYS A 77 -2.91 -8.64 -8.66
C LYS A 77 -2.39 -7.49 -9.52
N ALA A 78 -1.95 -7.77 -10.75
CA ALA A 78 -1.49 -6.74 -11.68
C ALA A 78 -2.61 -5.79 -12.12
N GLN A 79 -3.83 -6.30 -12.31
CA GLN A 79 -5.00 -5.49 -12.66
C GLN A 79 -5.50 -4.63 -11.49
N ILE A 80 -5.44 -5.13 -10.26
CA ILE A 80 -5.76 -4.36 -9.05
C ILE A 80 -4.77 -3.19 -8.91
N LYS A 81 -3.47 -3.44 -9.06
CA LYS A 81 -2.45 -2.38 -9.04
C LYS A 81 -2.69 -1.34 -10.13
N ARG A 82 -2.96 -1.80 -11.36
CA ARG A 82 -3.30 -0.92 -12.49
C ARG A 82 -4.52 -0.06 -12.19
N PHE A 83 -5.59 -0.63 -11.61
CA PHE A 83 -6.78 0.13 -11.22
C PHE A 83 -6.42 1.29 -10.29
N PHE A 84 -5.68 1.03 -9.20
CA PHE A 84 -5.28 2.09 -8.28
C PHE A 84 -4.37 3.13 -8.92
N GLN A 85 -3.45 2.73 -9.79
CA GLN A 85 -2.58 3.66 -10.53
C GLN A 85 -3.37 4.57 -11.47
N GLU A 86 -4.33 4.02 -12.22
CA GLU A 86 -5.20 4.79 -13.11
C GLU A 86 -6.08 5.76 -12.32
N ARG A 87 -6.69 5.31 -11.21
CA ARG A 87 -7.50 6.16 -10.33
C ARG A 87 -6.71 7.29 -9.69
N LEU A 88 -5.50 7.01 -9.22
CA LEU A 88 -4.59 8.01 -8.70
C LEU A 88 -4.22 9.05 -9.77
N ALA A 89 -3.86 8.59 -10.98
CA ALA A 89 -3.53 9.47 -12.10
C ALA A 89 -4.70 10.36 -12.54
N MET A 90 -5.93 9.85 -12.46
CA MET A 90 -7.15 10.58 -12.77
C MET A 90 -7.66 11.46 -11.62
N SER A 91 -6.99 11.45 -10.45
CA SER A 91 -7.49 12.08 -9.21
C SER A 91 -8.93 11.68 -8.88
N LYS A 92 -9.31 10.43 -9.20
CA LYS A 92 -10.66 9.90 -8.99
C LYS A 92 -10.62 8.88 -7.87
N VAL A 93 -11.28 9.19 -6.75
CA VAL A 93 -11.40 8.28 -5.60
C VAL A 93 -12.80 7.67 -5.63
N ASP A 94 -12.89 6.46 -6.18
CA ASP A 94 -14.13 5.69 -6.15
C ASP A 94 -14.24 4.94 -4.82
N ASP A 95 -15.43 4.95 -4.24
CA ASP A 95 -15.71 4.15 -3.05
C ASP A 95 -15.70 2.66 -3.42
N LEU A 96 -14.82 1.88 -2.78
CA LEU A 96 -14.72 0.44 -2.98
C LEU A 96 -15.56 -0.37 -1.98
N GLY A 97 -16.20 0.29 -1.01
CA GLY A 97 -17.08 -0.35 -0.04
C GLY A 97 -16.63 -0.15 1.41
N PRO A 98 -17.50 -0.51 2.37
CA PRO A 98 -17.28 -0.22 3.78
C PRO A 98 -16.08 -0.96 4.38
N ALA A 99 -15.86 -2.22 4.03
CA ALA A 99 -14.74 -2.99 4.57
C ALA A 99 -13.39 -2.49 4.03
N PHE A 100 -13.30 -2.19 2.72
CA PHE A 100 -12.12 -1.53 2.16
C PHE A 100 -11.84 -0.20 2.86
N ARG A 101 -12.87 0.62 3.06
CA ARG A 101 -12.74 1.92 3.73
C ARG A 101 -12.23 1.79 5.16
N GLU A 102 -12.74 0.84 5.91
CA GLU A 102 -12.30 0.57 7.29
C GLU A 102 -10.83 0.12 7.31
N ARG A 103 -10.46 -0.84 6.45
CA ARG A 103 -9.08 -1.35 6.35
C ARG A 103 -8.09 -0.29 5.93
N ALA A 104 -8.38 0.41 4.83
CA ALA A 104 -7.53 1.46 4.30
C ALA A 104 -7.44 2.66 5.27
N GLY A 105 -8.57 3.03 5.90
CA GLY A 105 -8.63 4.11 6.88
C GLY A 105 -7.72 3.86 8.08
N ALA A 106 -7.80 2.66 8.67
CA ALA A 106 -6.93 2.30 9.80
C ALA A 106 -5.42 2.37 9.45
N ILE A 107 -5.05 1.98 8.23
CA ILE A 107 -3.66 2.09 7.77
C ILE A 107 -3.25 3.55 7.57
N LEU A 108 -4.13 4.38 6.99
CA LEU A 108 -3.87 5.80 6.81
C LEU A 108 -3.73 6.53 8.16
N ASP A 109 -4.56 6.21 9.14
CA ASP A 109 -4.48 6.77 10.49
C ASP A 109 -3.16 6.37 11.17
N ALA A 110 -2.75 5.11 11.04
CA ALA A 110 -1.47 4.62 11.56
C ALA A 110 -0.27 5.29 10.88
N LEU A 111 -0.35 5.53 9.56
CA LEU A 111 0.68 6.27 8.82
C LEU A 111 0.74 7.74 9.22
N ALA A 112 -0.41 8.40 9.40
CA ALA A 112 -0.46 9.79 9.84
C ALA A 112 0.23 9.96 11.20
N ALA A 113 -0.02 9.06 12.14
CA ALA A 113 0.65 9.04 13.44
C ALA A 113 2.19 8.87 13.36
N LYS A 114 2.71 8.24 12.29
CA LYS A 114 4.15 8.06 12.05
C LYS A 114 4.81 9.26 11.35
N LEU A 115 4.04 10.06 10.62
CA LEU A 115 4.54 11.20 9.83
C LEU A 115 4.44 12.55 10.56
N THR A 116 3.73 12.58 11.69
CA THR A 116 3.58 13.76 12.54
C THR A 116 4.88 14.02 13.30
#